data_AF-A0A963WAU0-F1
#
_entry.id   AF-A0A963WAU0-F1
#
_cell.length_a   1.000
_cell.length_b   1.000
_cell.length_c   1.000
_cell.angle_alpha   90.00
_cell.angle_beta   90.00
_cell.angle_gamma   90.00
#
_symmetry.space_group_name_H-M   'P 1'
#
loop_
_entity.id
_entity.type
_entity.pdbx_description
1 polymer ?
#
loop_
_entity_poly.entity_id
_entity_poly.type
_entity_poly.pdbx_seq_one_letter_code
_entity_poly.pdbx_strand_id
1 'polypeptide(L)'
;MTRKDAPPMLQPELPTLIDRRTLMHRSALLGAGAMLAGLPLGDAAFAQSARSGAAGRWPQVSRFIQGYVTERKVAGMVATMGYGAAEPDTLAAGERMFGGSGGVGPDTLYRIYSMT
;
A
#
# COMPACT_ATOMS: atom_id res chain seq x y z
N MET A 1 9.99 -6.83 72.27
CA MET A 1 9.45 -8.08 71.72
C MET A 1 8.27 -7.65 70.83
N THR A 2 8.24 -7.81 69.51
CA THR A 2 8.80 -8.85 68.65
C THR A 2 8.83 -8.29 67.21
N ARG A 3 9.89 -8.64 66.45
CA ARG A 3 9.99 -8.45 64.99
C ARG A 3 8.78 -9.05 64.27
N LYS A 4 8.30 -8.38 63.21
CA LYS A 4 7.64 -9.04 62.07
C LYS A 4 7.95 -8.28 60.77
N ASP A 5 9.19 -8.43 60.35
CA ASP A 5 9.70 -8.70 58.98
C ASP A 5 8.83 -8.34 57.75
N ALA A 6 9.44 -7.50 56.88
CA ALA A 6 9.54 -7.53 55.41
C ALA A 6 8.30 -7.52 54.45
N PRO A 7 8.25 -6.60 53.45
CA PRO A 7 7.64 -6.83 52.12
C PRO A 7 8.68 -7.47 51.17
N PRO A 8 8.41 -7.92 49.92
CA PRO A 8 7.17 -8.18 49.18
C PRO A 8 7.05 -9.65 48.72
N MET A 9 5.84 -10.17 48.53
CA MET A 9 5.65 -11.42 47.77
C MET A 9 4.75 -11.17 46.57
N LEU A 10 5.38 -11.26 45.40
CA LEU A 10 4.80 -11.37 44.08
C LEU A 10 3.70 -12.44 44.09
N GLN A 11 2.44 -12.01 44.04
CA GLN A 11 1.41 -12.85 43.45
C GLN A 11 1.43 -12.51 41.96
N PRO A 12 1.85 -13.41 41.06
CA PRO A 12 1.49 -13.25 39.67
C PRO A 12 -0.03 -13.43 39.62
N GLU A 13 -0.72 -12.32 39.40
CA GLU A 13 -2.08 -12.28 38.89
C GLU A 13 -2.15 -13.25 37.71
N LEU A 14 -2.64 -14.47 37.88
CA LEU A 14 -2.90 -15.35 36.75
C LEU A 14 -4.16 -14.78 36.09
N PRO A 15 -4.08 -14.15 34.89
CA PRO A 15 -5.24 -13.56 34.27
C PRO A 15 -6.23 -14.68 33.97
N THR A 16 -7.27 -14.75 34.79
CA THR A 16 -8.37 -15.67 34.59
C THR A 16 -9.27 -15.12 33.49
N LEU A 17 -9.61 -16.02 32.58
CA LEU A 17 -10.57 -15.92 31.49
C LEU A 17 -10.11 -15.14 30.24
N ILE A 18 -9.54 -15.90 29.31
CA ILE A 18 -10.04 -15.83 27.93
C ILE A 18 -11.55 -16.08 27.99
N ASP A 19 -12.32 -15.00 27.92
CA ASP A 19 -13.77 -15.03 27.94
C ASP A 19 -14.28 -15.69 26.65
N ARG A 20 -15.07 -16.76 26.80
CA ARG A 20 -15.67 -17.52 25.68
C ARG A 20 -16.54 -16.62 24.82
N ARG A 21 -17.18 -15.60 25.42
CA ARG A 21 -17.96 -14.61 24.67
C ARG A 21 -17.06 -13.73 23.83
N THR A 22 -15.93 -13.30 24.37
CA THR A 22 -14.91 -12.56 23.61
C THR A 22 -14.31 -13.42 22.50
N LEU A 23 -14.09 -14.72 22.73
CA LEU A 23 -13.65 -15.66 21.69
C LEU A 23 -14.71 -15.82 20.59
N MET A 24 -16.00 -16.00 20.94
CA MET A 24 -17.10 -16.12 19.99
C MET A 24 -17.36 -14.82 19.21
N HIS A 25 -17.25 -13.66 19.87
CA HIS A 25 -17.37 -12.36 19.20
C HIS A 25 -16.23 -12.17 18.20
N ARG A 26 -15.00 -12.56 18.57
CA ARG A 26 -13.84 -12.49 17.68
C ARG A 26 -13.93 -13.48 16.53
N SER A 27 -14.43 -14.70 16.76
CA SER A 27 -14.66 -15.68 15.69
C SER A 27 -15.80 -15.27 14.76
N ALA A 28 -16.85 -14.62 15.29
CA ALA A 28 -17.94 -14.08 14.48
C ALA A 28 -17.48 -12.90 13.61
N LEU A 29 -16.64 -12.00 14.15
CA LEU A 29 -16.02 -10.92 13.38
C LEU A 29 -15.07 -11.45 12.30
N LEU A 30 -14.27 -12.47 12.61
CA LEU A 30 -13.40 -13.14 11.62
C LEU A 30 -14.22 -13.88 10.54
N GLY A 31 -15.31 -14.54 10.92
CA GLY A 31 -16.24 -15.20 10.00
C GLY A 31 -16.99 -14.22 9.09
N ALA A 32 -17.42 -13.07 9.64
CA ALA A 32 -18.02 -11.99 8.86
C ALA A 32 -17.00 -11.35 7.90
N GLY A 33 -15.75 -11.19 8.32
CA GLY A 33 -14.65 -10.73 7.46
C GLY A 33 -14.35 -11.70 6.31
N ALA A 34 -14.42 -13.01 6.54
CA ALA A 34 -14.24 -14.02 5.50
C ALA A 34 -15.38 -14.01 4.46
N MET A 35 -16.61 -13.71 4.87
CA MET A 35 -17.73 -13.54 3.94
C MET A 35 -17.59 -12.27 3.09
N LEU A 36 -17.07 -11.17 3.65
CA LEU A 36 -16.73 -9.97 2.89
C LEU A 36 -15.55 -10.20 1.91
N ALA A 37 -14.60 -11.07 2.25
CA ALA A 37 -13.49 -11.44 1.38
C ALA A 37 -13.93 -12.29 0.16
N GLY A 38 -15.10 -12.96 0.24
CA GLY A 38 -15.71 -13.69 -0.86
C GLY A 38 -16.64 -12.85 -1.76
N LEU A 39 -16.91 -11.60 -1.39
CA LEU A 39 -17.66 -10.67 -2.23
C LEU A 39 -16.70 -10.01 -3.22
N PRO A 40 -17.11 -9.74 -4.48
CA PRO A 40 -16.31 -9.00 -5.47
C PRO A 40 -16.08 -7.53 -5.10
N LEU A 41 -16.37 -7.14 -3.85
CA LEU A 41 -16.07 -5.85 -3.26
C LEU A 41 -14.56 -5.64 -3.07
N GLY A 42 -13.76 -6.72 -2.98
CA GLY A 42 -12.30 -6.63 -3.01
C GLY A 42 -11.80 -5.95 -4.29
N ASP A 43 -12.26 -6.43 -5.45
CA ASP A 43 -11.98 -5.81 -6.75
C ASP A 43 -12.52 -4.38 -6.83
N ALA A 44 -13.70 -4.12 -6.26
CA ALA A 44 -14.26 -2.77 -6.24
C ALA A 44 -13.42 -1.80 -5.37
N ALA A 45 -12.86 -2.26 -4.26
CA ALA A 45 -11.97 -1.46 -3.40
C ALA A 45 -10.62 -1.18 -4.08
N PHE A 46 -10.02 -2.17 -4.75
CA PHE A 46 -8.82 -1.99 -5.56
C PHE A 46 -9.06 -1.14 -6.82
N ALA A 47 -10.24 -1.28 -7.45
CA ALA A 47 -10.63 -0.45 -8.58
C ALA A 47 -10.89 1.00 -8.14
N GLN A 48 -11.48 1.22 -6.97
CA GLN A 48 -11.69 2.56 -6.42
C GLN A 48 -10.38 3.23 -6.01
N SER A 49 -9.44 2.50 -5.40
CA SER A 49 -8.10 3.02 -5.09
C SER A 49 -7.28 3.29 -6.36
N ALA A 50 -7.41 2.44 -7.39
CA ALA A 50 -6.84 2.71 -8.70
C ALA A 50 -7.48 3.94 -9.37
N ARG A 51 -8.78 4.18 -9.17
CA ARG A 51 -9.52 5.35 -9.68
C ARG A 51 -9.16 6.65 -8.96
N SER A 52 -8.85 6.59 -7.68
CA SER A 52 -8.46 7.76 -6.87
C SER A 52 -6.96 8.04 -6.88
N GLY A 53 -6.12 7.11 -7.37
CA GLY A 53 -4.69 7.32 -7.58
C GLY A 53 -4.35 8.14 -8.83
N ALA A 54 -3.06 8.44 -9.02
CA ALA A 54 -2.55 9.18 -10.19
C ALA A 54 -2.99 8.54 -11.53
N ALA A 55 -2.96 7.21 -11.63
CA ALA A 55 -3.42 6.49 -12.82
C ALA A 55 -4.92 6.67 -13.10
N GLY A 56 -5.74 6.78 -12.05
CA GLY A 56 -7.17 7.02 -12.17
C GLY A 56 -7.53 8.45 -12.55
N ARG A 57 -6.75 9.44 -12.07
CA ARG A 57 -6.85 10.84 -12.50
C ARG A 57 -6.38 11.08 -13.93
N TRP A 58 -5.34 10.35 -14.36
CA TRP A 58 -4.72 10.48 -15.69
C TRP A 58 -4.75 9.18 -16.49
N PRO A 59 -5.94 8.61 -16.79
CA PRO A 59 -6.06 7.26 -17.35
C PRO A 59 -5.46 7.13 -18.75
N GLN A 60 -5.59 8.17 -19.59
CA GLN A 60 -5.02 8.16 -20.94
C GLN A 60 -3.49 8.25 -20.91
N VAL A 61 -2.93 9.06 -20.00
CA VAL A 61 -1.48 9.17 -19.82
C VAL A 61 -0.91 7.86 -19.29
N SER A 62 -1.60 7.24 -18.31
CA SER A 62 -1.20 5.93 -17.78
C SER A 62 -1.17 4.86 -18.88
N ARG A 63 -2.21 4.79 -19.74
CA ARG A 63 -2.25 3.86 -20.87
C ARG A 63 -1.17 4.14 -21.91
N PHE A 64 -0.89 5.41 -22.19
CA PHE A 64 0.16 5.81 -23.13
C PHE A 64 1.53 5.33 -22.64
N ILE A 65 1.88 5.64 -21.39
CA ILE A 65 3.16 5.24 -20.78
C ILE A 65 3.29 3.72 -20.75
N GLN A 66 2.26 3.02 -20.28
CA GLN A 66 2.25 1.56 -20.24
C GLN A 66 2.41 0.94 -21.63
N GLY A 67 1.71 1.45 -22.65
CA GLY A 67 1.79 0.95 -24.01
C GLY A 67 3.22 1.00 -24.58
N TYR A 68 3.93 2.10 -24.37
CA TYR A 68 5.32 2.24 -24.83
C TYR A 68 6.28 1.24 -24.17
N VAL A 69 6.08 0.95 -22.88
CA VAL A 69 6.89 -0.02 -22.13
C VAL A 69 6.53 -1.45 -22.54
N THR A 70 5.24 -1.77 -22.61
CA THR A 70 4.75 -3.11 -22.99
C THR A 70 5.15 -3.49 -24.42
N GLU A 71 5.08 -2.53 -25.35
CA GLU A 71 5.55 -2.70 -26.73
C GLU A 71 7.08 -2.67 -26.86
N ARG A 72 7.81 -2.53 -25.73
CA ARG A 72 9.27 -2.45 -25.65
C ARG A 72 9.89 -1.34 -26.49
N LYS A 73 9.13 -0.28 -26.78
CA LYS A 73 9.62 0.93 -27.46
C LYS A 73 10.61 1.70 -26.59
N VAL A 74 10.41 1.66 -25.28
CA VAL A 74 11.29 2.23 -24.26
C VAL A 74 11.47 1.24 -23.10
N ALA A 75 12.57 1.35 -22.37
CA ALA A 75 12.79 0.52 -21.18
C ALA A 75 11.87 0.95 -20.01
N GLY A 76 11.68 2.26 -19.85
CA GLY A 76 10.82 2.84 -18.83
C GLY A 76 10.53 4.31 -19.16
N MET A 77 9.44 4.82 -18.58
CA MET A 77 8.96 6.19 -18.79
C MET A 77 8.34 6.74 -17.50
N VAL A 78 8.56 8.03 -17.26
CA VAL A 78 8.01 8.78 -16.12
C VAL A 78 7.33 10.03 -16.66
N ALA A 79 6.14 10.34 -16.15
CA ALA A 79 5.44 11.59 -16.42
C ALA A 79 4.91 12.18 -15.12
N THR A 80 5.15 13.48 -14.93
CA THR A 80 4.68 14.23 -13.77
C THR A 80 3.63 15.24 -14.23
N MET A 81 2.42 15.14 -13.68
CA MET A 81 1.25 15.92 -14.07
C MET A 81 0.86 16.87 -12.94
N GLY A 82 1.00 18.17 -13.16
CA GLY A 82 0.49 19.20 -12.26
C GLY A 82 -0.86 19.75 -12.76
N TYR A 83 -1.80 20.02 -11.83
CA TYR A 83 -3.04 20.73 -12.12
C TYR A 83 -3.34 21.77 -11.04
N GLY A 84 -3.38 23.05 -11.44
CA GLY A 84 -3.55 24.16 -10.51
C GLY A 84 -2.41 24.23 -9.49
N ALA A 85 -2.77 24.43 -8.22
CA ALA A 85 -1.83 24.49 -7.09
C ALA A 85 -1.79 23.18 -6.28
N ALA A 86 -2.34 22.08 -6.81
CA ALA A 86 -2.29 20.78 -6.15
C ALA A 86 -0.89 20.15 -6.27
N GLU A 87 -0.56 19.26 -5.33
CA GLU A 87 0.64 18.43 -5.41
C GLU A 87 0.65 17.65 -6.74
N PRO A 88 1.77 17.62 -7.47
CA PRO A 88 1.82 16.99 -8.78
C PRO A 88 1.81 15.46 -8.68
N ASP A 89 1.14 14.83 -9.65
CA ASP A 89 1.05 13.39 -9.74
C ASP A 89 2.19 12.81 -10.56
N THR A 90 2.84 11.75 -10.08
CA THR A 90 3.83 11.03 -10.88
C THR A 90 3.29 9.68 -11.34
N LEU A 91 3.40 9.42 -12.64
CA LEU A 91 3.12 8.15 -13.28
C LEU A 91 4.44 7.57 -13.79
N ALA A 92 4.75 6.33 -13.43
CA ALA A 92 5.98 5.66 -13.83
C ALA A 92 5.68 4.23 -14.28
N ALA A 93 6.35 3.76 -15.33
CA ALA A 93 6.29 2.37 -15.77
C ALA A 93 7.63 1.92 -16.34
N GLY A 94 7.94 0.63 -16.15
CA GLY A 94 9.14 -0.01 -16.68
C GLY A 94 10.40 0.22 -15.85
N GLU A 95 11.54 -0.02 -16.49
CA GLU A 95 12.86 -0.15 -15.88
C GLU A 95 13.82 0.91 -16.42
N ARG A 96 14.91 1.20 -15.69
CA ARG A 96 15.94 2.17 -16.11
C ARG A 96 16.67 1.75 -17.39
N MET A 97 16.70 0.45 -17.69
CA MET A 97 17.33 -0.12 -18.87
C MET A 97 16.63 -1.41 -19.27
N PHE A 98 16.74 -1.80 -20.55
CA PHE A 98 16.19 -3.07 -21.01
C PHE A 98 16.90 -4.25 -20.32
N GLY A 99 16.12 -5.13 -19.68
CA GLY A 99 16.67 -6.29 -18.96
C GLY A 99 17.30 -5.96 -17.60
N GLY A 100 17.20 -4.71 -17.13
CA GLY A 100 17.63 -4.32 -15.79
C GLY A 100 16.59 -4.65 -14.71
N SER A 101 16.97 -4.44 -13.45
CA SER A 101 16.15 -4.74 -12.25
C SER A 101 15.84 -3.50 -11.39
N GLY A 102 15.84 -2.31 -11.99
CA GLY A 102 15.60 -1.06 -11.28
C GLY A 102 14.49 -0.26 -11.96
N GLY A 103 13.31 -0.27 -11.34
CA GLY A 103 12.15 0.49 -11.81
C GLY A 103 12.46 1.99 -11.94
N VAL A 104 11.79 2.64 -12.88
CA VAL A 104 11.82 4.11 -12.99
C VAL A 104 10.85 4.76 -12.02
N GLY A 105 11.12 6.01 -11.66
CA GLY A 105 10.34 6.80 -10.71
C GLY A 105 10.74 8.28 -10.73
N PRO A 106 10.16 9.11 -9.84
CA PRO A 106 10.37 10.56 -9.83
C PRO A 106 11.84 10.98 -9.80
N ASP A 107 12.67 10.23 -9.07
CA ASP A 107 14.10 10.52 -8.89
C ASP A 107 15.00 9.90 -9.99
N THR A 108 14.40 9.36 -11.05
CA THR A 108 15.16 8.76 -12.15
C THR A 108 15.79 9.83 -13.02
N LEU A 109 17.09 9.75 -13.22
CA LEU A 109 17.84 10.71 -14.03
C LEU A 109 17.72 10.40 -15.52
N TYR A 110 17.27 11.39 -16.28
CA TYR A 110 17.20 11.34 -17.74
C TYR A 110 18.18 12.34 -18.34
N ARG A 111 18.79 11.95 -19.47
CA ARG A 111 19.52 12.90 -20.30
C ARG A 111 18.52 13.67 -21.16
N ILE A 112 18.29 14.93 -20.81
CA ILE A 112 17.22 15.76 -21.40
C ILE A 112 17.62 16.49 -22.69
N TYR A 113 18.92 16.43 -23.06
CA TYR A 113 19.47 17.10 -24.25
C TYR A 113 19.02 18.56 -24.36
N SER A 114 18.43 18.95 -25.50
CA SER A 114 18.03 20.32 -25.82
C SER A 114 16.89 20.90 -24.97
N MET A 115 16.48 20.22 -23.89
CA MET A 115 15.54 20.75 -22.89
C MET A 115 16.22 21.52 -21.75
N THR A 116 17.53 21.82 -21.86
CA THR A 116 18.24 22.73 -20.95
C THR A 116 17.88 24.18 -21.23
#